data_AF-V2Y7S1-F1
#
_entry.id   AF-V2Y7S1-F1
#
_cell.length_a   1.000
_cell.length_b   1.000
_cell.length_c   1.000
_cell.angle_alpha   90.00
_cell.angle_beta   90.00
_cell.angle_gamma   90.00
#
_symmetry.space_group_name_H-M   'P 1'
#
loop_
_entity.id
_entity.type
_entity.pdbx_description
1 polymer ?
#
loop_
_entity_poly.entity_id
_entity_poly.type
_entity_poly.pdbx_seq_one_letter_code
_entity_poly.pdbx_strand_id
1 'polypeptide(L)'
;MHEIYSKLFALPENLYSVGAPVVIAAGALQKDNQTGKVLAQLKIRNIQDKVIKALTVKLTPFDTVGKPLGGTVDYQYLDLAAARDADFGQKTPVMLKEAATRSFAVSVSEVIFSDNSIWTASNEVWEPLSTPVTLEKAFPDGELVKQYRVKYGADCKCMFKQEQDLWRCACGVLNHDSEKNCHKCQREAAALAALNMDELKTERDQRLAAEQKKAAEKKAAATAKAKKAKKIAKIVVAVIFAPLVLFGLLVFWYVLASIVG
;
A
#
# COMPACT_ATOMS: atom_id res chain seq x y z
N MET A 1 -14.33 -7.76 31.13
CA MET A 1 -14.80 -7.09 29.91
C MET A 1 -15.67 -8.08 29.17
N HIS A 2 -17.00 -7.91 29.18
CA HIS A 2 -17.89 -8.81 28.42
C HIS A 2 -17.88 -8.37 26.96
N GLU A 3 -17.49 -9.26 26.05
CA GLU A 3 -17.65 -9.03 24.62
C GLU A 3 -19.14 -8.93 24.28
N ILE A 4 -19.58 -7.78 23.78
CA ILE A 4 -20.98 -7.54 23.41
C ILE A 4 -21.35 -8.37 22.17
N TYR A 5 -20.40 -8.55 21.25
CA TYR A 5 -20.58 -9.34 20.03
C TYR A 5 -19.49 -10.40 19.89
N SER A 6 -19.88 -11.61 19.50
CA SER A 6 -18.96 -12.68 19.11
C SER A 6 -19.02 -12.92 17.61
N LYS A 7 -17.85 -13.01 16.97
CA LYS A 7 -17.75 -13.34 15.54
C LYS A 7 -17.96 -14.83 15.33
N LEU A 8 -18.93 -15.18 14.50
CA LEU A 8 -19.27 -16.57 14.16
C LEU A 8 -18.60 -17.03 12.86
N PHE A 9 -18.49 -16.14 11.87
CA PHE A 9 -17.98 -16.47 10.53
C PHE A 9 -17.44 -15.23 9.81
N ALA A 10 -16.59 -15.44 8.81
CA ALA A 10 -16.09 -14.42 7.92
C ALA A 10 -16.16 -14.92 6.47
N LEU A 11 -16.61 -14.05 5.57
CA LEU A 11 -16.45 -14.29 4.14
C LEU A 11 -14.98 -14.19 3.73
N PRO A 12 -14.60 -14.83 2.61
CA PRO A 12 -13.39 -14.45 1.89
C PRO A 12 -13.39 -12.95 1.57
N GLU A 13 -12.21 -12.34 1.55
CA GLU A 13 -12.09 -10.92 1.20
C GLU A 13 -12.25 -10.71 -0.31
N ASN A 14 -12.77 -9.53 -0.68
CA ASN A 14 -12.90 -9.07 -2.05
C ASN A 14 -13.67 -10.03 -2.98
N LEU A 15 -14.88 -10.42 -2.58
CA LEU A 15 -15.77 -11.16 -3.48
C LEU A 15 -16.24 -10.25 -4.62
N TYR A 16 -16.22 -10.80 -5.83
CA TYR A 16 -16.55 -10.09 -7.06
C TYR A 16 -17.22 -11.03 -8.06
N SER A 17 -18.03 -10.45 -8.95
CA SER A 17 -18.68 -11.11 -10.09
C SER A 17 -18.44 -10.23 -11.31
N VAL A 18 -18.19 -10.82 -12.47
CA VAL A 18 -17.82 -10.06 -13.69
C VAL A 18 -18.90 -9.02 -14.01
N GLY A 19 -18.47 -7.82 -14.38
CA GLY A 19 -19.35 -6.70 -14.69
C GLY A 19 -20.03 -6.06 -13.47
N ALA A 20 -19.81 -6.54 -12.24
CA ALA A 20 -20.38 -5.93 -11.06
C ALA A 20 -19.76 -4.54 -10.81
N PRO A 21 -20.57 -3.52 -10.44
CA PRO A 21 -20.05 -2.18 -10.18
C PRO A 21 -19.41 -2.04 -8.78
N VAL A 22 -19.37 -3.12 -8.01
CA VAL A 22 -18.92 -3.15 -6.63
C VAL A 22 -18.12 -4.41 -6.31
N VAL A 23 -17.29 -4.32 -5.27
CA VAL A 23 -16.63 -5.47 -4.63
C VAL A 23 -17.17 -5.59 -3.21
N ILE A 24 -17.50 -6.81 -2.78
CA ILE A 24 -17.76 -7.09 -1.37
C ILE A 24 -16.39 -7.28 -0.71
N ALA A 25 -15.84 -6.18 -0.20
CA ALA A 25 -14.50 -6.14 0.36
C ALA A 25 -14.34 -7.07 1.58
N ALA A 26 -15.37 -7.17 2.41
CA ALA A 26 -15.42 -8.11 3.52
C ALA A 26 -16.86 -8.39 3.97
N GLY A 27 -17.07 -9.47 4.71
CA GLY A 27 -18.27 -9.63 5.51
C GLY A 27 -18.06 -10.58 6.68
N ALA A 28 -18.82 -10.35 7.75
CA ALA A 28 -18.75 -11.14 8.96
C ALA A 28 -20.14 -11.44 9.50
N LEU A 29 -20.28 -12.65 10.05
CA LEU A 29 -21.44 -13.04 10.83
C LEU A 29 -21.12 -12.82 12.31
N GLN A 30 -21.99 -12.13 13.02
CA GLN A 30 -21.82 -11.81 14.43
C GLN A 30 -23.05 -12.22 15.22
N LYS A 31 -22.82 -12.64 16.46
CA LYS A 31 -23.85 -12.90 17.45
C LYS A 31 -23.79 -11.82 18.52
N ASP A 32 -24.91 -11.17 18.77
CA ASP A 32 -25.11 -10.35 19.95
C ASP A 32 -25.23 -11.26 21.19
N ASN A 33 -24.33 -11.09 22.15
CA ASN A 33 -24.30 -11.92 23.35
C ASN A 33 -25.37 -11.55 24.38
N GLN A 34 -25.99 -10.39 24.25
CA GLN A 34 -27.10 -9.96 25.13
C GLN A 34 -28.44 -10.50 24.60
N THR A 35 -28.68 -10.35 23.29
CA THR A 35 -29.98 -10.70 22.70
C THR A 35 -30.00 -12.08 22.04
N GLY A 36 -28.84 -12.68 21.80
CA GLY A 36 -28.71 -13.93 21.03
C GLY A 36 -28.95 -13.77 19.53
N LYS A 37 -29.27 -12.56 19.05
CA LYS A 37 -29.55 -12.27 17.64
C LYS A 37 -28.28 -12.42 16.81
N VAL A 38 -28.47 -12.89 15.58
CA VAL A 38 -27.39 -13.04 14.60
C VAL A 38 -27.56 -12.00 13.50
N LEU A 39 -26.45 -11.35 13.16
CA LEU A 39 -26.41 -10.28 12.18
C LEU A 39 -25.22 -10.45 11.24
N ALA A 40 -25.43 -10.10 9.97
CA ALA A 40 -24.38 -10.03 8.97
C ALA A 40 -23.94 -8.58 8.77
N GLN A 41 -22.65 -8.33 8.88
CA GLN A 41 -22.05 -7.03 8.62
C GLN A 41 -21.25 -7.13 7.32
N LEU A 42 -21.59 -6.31 6.34
CA LEU A 42 -20.95 -6.30 5.02
C LEU A 42 -20.16 -5.01 4.84
N LYS A 43 -19.01 -5.10 4.19
CA LYS A 43 -18.26 -3.96 3.70
C LYS A 43 -18.20 -4.04 2.19
N ILE A 44 -18.83 -3.09 1.52
CA ILE A 44 -18.98 -3.05 0.06
C ILE A 44 -18.26 -1.80 -0.46
N ARG A 45 -17.51 -1.94 -1.55
CA ARG A 45 -16.78 -0.85 -2.20
C ARG A 45 -17.35 -0.57 -3.57
N ASN A 46 -17.60 0.70 -3.88
CA ASN A 46 -17.86 1.13 -5.26
C ASN A 46 -16.57 1.10 -6.09
N ILE A 47 -16.58 0.39 -7.22
CA ILE A 47 -15.45 0.33 -8.16
C ILE A 47 -15.76 0.99 -9.51
N GLN A 48 -16.85 1.76 -9.59
CA GLN A 48 -17.25 2.55 -10.74
C GLN A 48 -17.10 4.05 -10.44
N ASP A 49 -16.88 4.84 -11.49
CA ASP A 49 -16.80 6.31 -11.36
C ASP A 49 -18.15 6.93 -11.00
N LYS A 50 -19.22 6.22 -11.34
CA LYS A 50 -20.59 6.64 -11.08
C LYS A 50 -20.94 6.45 -9.61
N VAL A 51 -21.49 7.50 -8.98
CA VAL A 51 -21.92 7.47 -7.57
C VAL A 51 -23.11 6.52 -7.41
N ILE A 52 -23.03 5.61 -6.45
CA ILE A 52 -24.10 4.68 -6.08
C ILE A 52 -25.00 5.33 -5.01
N LYS A 53 -26.32 5.28 -5.23
CA LYS A 53 -27.33 5.79 -4.28
C LYS A 53 -28.16 4.71 -3.58
N ALA A 54 -28.25 3.52 -4.16
CA ALA A 54 -28.85 2.37 -3.51
C ALA A 54 -28.24 1.06 -4.02
N LEU A 55 -28.30 0.01 -3.19
CA LEU A 55 -27.80 -1.31 -3.51
C LEU A 55 -28.60 -2.38 -2.79
N THR A 56 -28.96 -3.45 -3.50
CA THR A 56 -29.66 -4.60 -2.92
C THR A 56 -28.73 -5.81 -2.86
N VAL A 57 -28.57 -6.38 -1.66
CA VAL A 57 -27.87 -7.65 -1.43
C VAL A 57 -28.85 -8.79 -1.16
N LYS A 58 -28.44 -10.00 -1.50
CA LYS A 58 -29.11 -11.25 -1.12
C LYS A 58 -28.18 -12.08 -0.27
N LEU A 59 -28.63 -12.46 0.92
CA LEU A 59 -27.88 -13.33 1.82
C LEU A 59 -28.55 -14.69 1.92
N THR A 60 -27.76 -15.75 1.79
CA THR A 60 -28.20 -17.13 1.99
C THR A 60 -27.59 -17.65 3.29
N PRO A 61 -28.37 -17.81 4.38
CA PRO A 61 -27.88 -18.33 5.64
C PRO A 61 -27.65 -19.85 5.58
N PHE A 62 -26.66 -20.34 6.31
CA PHE A 62 -26.38 -21.77 6.46
C PHE A 62 -26.19 -22.16 7.93
N ASP A 63 -26.49 -23.42 8.24
CA ASP A 63 -26.30 -24.02 9.56
C ASP A 63 -24.84 -24.48 9.82
N THR A 64 -24.61 -25.21 10.93
CA THR A 64 -23.28 -25.73 11.31
C THR A 64 -22.66 -26.72 10.32
N VAL A 65 -23.47 -27.34 9.47
CA VAL A 65 -23.02 -28.36 8.49
C VAL A 65 -23.11 -27.85 7.05
N GLY A 66 -23.37 -26.56 6.85
CA GLY A 66 -23.43 -25.91 5.54
C GLY A 66 -24.74 -26.13 4.79
N LYS A 67 -25.81 -26.59 5.45
CA LYS A 67 -27.13 -26.70 4.81
C LYS A 67 -27.84 -25.35 4.82
N PRO A 68 -28.54 -24.97 3.73
CA PRO A 68 -29.35 -23.76 3.70
C PRO A 68 -30.30 -23.73 4.89
N LEU A 69 -30.34 -22.61 5.59
CA LEU A 69 -31.14 -22.40 6.79
C LEU A 69 -32.11 -21.25 6.55
N GLY A 70 -33.41 -21.57 6.53
CA GLY A 70 -34.46 -20.61 6.19
C GLY A 70 -34.44 -20.23 4.71
N GLY A 71 -34.97 -19.04 4.40
CA GLY A 71 -34.95 -18.45 3.07
C GLY A 71 -33.84 -17.42 2.88
N THR A 72 -33.68 -16.93 1.65
CA THR A 72 -32.78 -15.80 1.38
C THR A 72 -33.28 -14.53 2.07
N VAL A 73 -32.34 -13.70 2.52
CA VAL A 73 -32.61 -12.38 3.09
C VAL A 73 -32.18 -11.33 2.09
N ASP A 74 -33.17 -10.64 1.51
CA ASP A 74 -32.93 -9.49 0.64
C ASP A 74 -32.87 -8.23 1.51
N TYR A 75 -31.82 -7.43 1.32
CA TYR A 75 -31.62 -6.20 2.07
C TYR A 75 -31.17 -5.07 1.15
N GLN A 76 -31.85 -3.93 1.26
CA GLN A 76 -31.57 -2.75 0.46
C GLN A 76 -30.88 -1.68 1.30
N TYR A 77 -29.68 -1.29 0.88
CA TYR A 77 -29.02 -0.08 1.35
C TYR A 77 -29.56 1.11 0.53
N LEU A 78 -30.09 2.10 1.23
CA LEU A 78 -30.71 3.31 0.67
C LEU A 78 -29.91 4.55 1.06
N ASP A 79 -30.25 5.68 0.43
CA ASP A 79 -29.71 7.01 0.73
C ASP A 79 -28.17 7.07 0.73
N LEU A 80 -27.55 6.29 -0.16
CA LEU A 80 -26.11 6.24 -0.31
C LEU A 80 -25.60 7.44 -1.13
N ALA A 81 -24.34 7.80 -0.89
CA ALA A 81 -23.57 8.73 -1.71
C ALA A 81 -22.17 8.14 -1.95
N ALA A 82 -22.11 6.86 -2.35
CA ALA A 82 -20.86 6.13 -2.48
C ALA A 82 -20.18 6.46 -3.81
N ALA A 83 -19.22 7.38 -3.78
CA ALA A 83 -18.32 7.67 -4.91
C ALA A 83 -17.33 6.52 -5.17
N ARG A 84 -16.56 6.60 -6.27
CA ARG A 84 -15.47 5.66 -6.57
C ARG A 84 -14.58 5.41 -5.35
N ASP A 85 -14.22 4.16 -5.11
CA ASP A 85 -13.44 3.66 -3.97
C ASP A 85 -14.07 3.84 -2.58
N ALA A 86 -15.28 4.43 -2.46
CA ALA A 86 -15.96 4.58 -1.18
C ALA A 86 -16.47 3.23 -0.64
N ASP A 87 -16.23 2.99 0.65
CA ASP A 87 -16.70 1.81 1.38
C ASP A 87 -18.01 2.12 2.14
N PHE A 88 -19.03 1.27 2.02
CA PHE A 88 -20.32 1.39 2.71
C PHE A 88 -20.84 0.02 3.22
N GLY A 89 -21.98 0.04 3.92
CA GLY A 89 -22.63 -1.14 4.54
C GLY A 89 -22.08 -1.54 5.91
N GLN A 90 -20.81 -1.24 6.19
CA GLN A 90 -20.09 -1.71 7.38
C GLN A 90 -20.63 -1.14 8.70
N LYS A 91 -21.47 -0.11 8.65
CA LYS A 91 -22.11 0.48 9.85
C LYS A 91 -23.58 0.06 10.02
N THR A 92 -24.13 -0.65 9.03
CA THR A 92 -25.55 -0.99 8.98
C THR A 92 -25.69 -2.51 8.83
N PRO A 93 -25.84 -3.24 9.94
CA PRO A 93 -25.90 -4.69 9.89
C PRO A 93 -27.25 -5.20 9.34
N VAL A 94 -27.20 -6.31 8.62
CA VAL A 94 -28.37 -7.04 8.14
C VAL A 94 -28.76 -8.06 9.21
N MET A 95 -29.93 -7.88 9.81
CA MET A 95 -30.45 -8.81 10.82
C MET A 95 -30.92 -10.11 10.15
N LEU A 96 -30.42 -11.25 10.60
CA LEU A 96 -30.87 -12.55 10.11
C LEU A 96 -31.99 -13.08 11.01
N LYS A 97 -32.98 -13.73 10.38
CA LYS A 97 -34.13 -14.31 11.09
C LYS A 97 -33.70 -15.53 11.94
N GLU A 98 -32.79 -16.33 11.40
CA GLU A 98 -32.41 -17.61 11.99
C GLU A 98 -31.22 -17.45 12.95
N ALA A 99 -31.48 -17.49 14.26
CA ALA A 99 -30.41 -17.40 15.27
C ALA A 99 -29.41 -18.58 15.22
N ALA A 100 -29.79 -19.67 14.56
CA ALA A 100 -28.94 -20.83 14.32
C ALA A 100 -27.97 -20.67 13.14
N THR A 101 -27.99 -19.55 12.40
CA THR A 101 -27.05 -19.31 11.30
C THR A 101 -25.60 -19.36 11.81
N ARG A 102 -24.73 -20.05 11.08
CA ARG A 102 -23.30 -20.17 11.38
C ARG A 102 -22.39 -19.76 10.24
N SER A 103 -22.89 -19.74 9.02
CA SER A 103 -22.22 -19.08 7.88
C SER A 103 -23.26 -18.52 6.94
N PHE A 104 -22.83 -17.75 5.95
CA PHE A 104 -23.71 -17.22 4.93
C PHE A 104 -22.95 -17.03 3.61
N ALA A 105 -23.67 -17.07 2.51
CA ALA A 105 -23.22 -16.57 1.20
C ALA A 105 -23.92 -15.24 0.92
N VAL A 106 -23.31 -14.43 0.08
CA VAL A 106 -23.84 -13.12 -0.29
C VAL A 106 -23.62 -12.84 -1.77
N SER A 107 -24.58 -12.18 -2.39
CA SER A 107 -24.47 -11.58 -3.72
C SER A 107 -25.09 -10.19 -3.72
N VAL A 108 -24.68 -9.35 -4.66
CA VAL A 108 -25.39 -8.10 -4.98
C VAL A 108 -26.32 -8.40 -6.14
N SER A 109 -27.60 -8.08 -6.01
CA SER A 109 -28.59 -8.33 -7.07
C SER A 109 -28.90 -7.08 -7.89
N GLU A 110 -28.74 -5.90 -7.31
CA GLU A 110 -29.07 -4.63 -7.96
C GLU A 110 -28.21 -3.50 -7.40
N VAL A 111 -27.80 -2.58 -8.28
CA VAL A 111 -27.15 -1.32 -7.92
C VAL A 111 -27.82 -0.19 -8.68
N ILE A 112 -28.25 0.84 -7.95
CA ILE A 112 -28.89 2.03 -8.51
C ILE A 112 -27.94 3.21 -8.35
N PHE A 113 -27.64 3.85 -9.46
CA PHE A 113 -26.73 4.99 -9.50
C PHE A 113 -27.45 6.32 -9.36
N SER A 114 -26.68 7.37 -9.05
CA SER A 114 -27.17 8.75 -8.91
C SER A 114 -27.90 9.29 -10.15
N ASP A 115 -27.55 8.83 -11.35
CA ASP A 115 -28.20 9.18 -12.62
C ASP A 115 -29.44 8.33 -12.95
N ASN A 116 -29.89 7.48 -12.01
CA ASN A 116 -30.98 6.51 -12.16
C ASN A 116 -30.71 5.34 -13.12
N SER A 117 -29.50 5.19 -13.67
CA SER A 117 -29.14 3.93 -14.30
C SER A 117 -29.11 2.80 -13.26
N ILE A 118 -29.44 1.60 -13.72
CA ILE A 118 -29.55 0.41 -12.88
C ILE A 118 -28.65 -0.67 -13.46
N TRP A 119 -27.83 -1.25 -12.60
CA TRP A 119 -27.16 -2.51 -12.87
C TRP A 119 -27.91 -3.62 -12.14
N THR A 120 -28.19 -4.72 -12.83
CA THR A 120 -28.81 -5.92 -12.26
C THR A 120 -27.87 -7.10 -12.46
N ALA A 121 -27.75 -7.94 -11.44
CA ALA A 121 -26.85 -9.08 -11.49
C ALA A 121 -27.24 -10.08 -12.59
N SER A 122 -26.22 -10.62 -13.24
CA SER A 122 -26.32 -11.87 -13.99
C SER A 122 -26.35 -13.07 -13.02
N ASN A 123 -26.58 -14.27 -13.54
CA ASN A 123 -26.53 -15.51 -12.74
C ASN A 123 -25.08 -15.96 -12.41
N GLU A 124 -24.12 -15.04 -12.45
CA GLU A 124 -22.71 -15.32 -12.19
C GLU A 124 -22.41 -15.47 -10.69
N VAL A 125 -21.36 -16.22 -10.41
CA VAL A 125 -20.95 -16.56 -9.05
C VAL A 125 -20.04 -15.46 -8.49
N TRP A 126 -20.27 -15.10 -7.23
CA TRP A 126 -19.40 -14.17 -6.49
C TRP A 126 -18.21 -14.94 -5.90
N GLU A 127 -17.02 -14.67 -6.43
CA GLU A 127 -15.79 -15.37 -6.07
C GLU A 127 -14.73 -14.40 -5.53
N PRO A 128 -13.84 -14.85 -4.64
CA PRO A 128 -12.77 -14.00 -4.12
C PRO A 128 -11.79 -13.64 -5.22
N LEU A 129 -11.52 -12.34 -5.39
CA LEU A 129 -10.39 -11.86 -6.16
C LEU A 129 -9.07 -12.32 -5.52
N SER A 130 -8.05 -12.50 -6.35
CA SER A 130 -6.74 -12.89 -5.85
C SER A 130 -6.14 -11.84 -4.91
N THR A 131 -5.50 -12.33 -3.85
CA THR A 131 -4.77 -11.48 -2.92
C THR A 131 -3.63 -10.73 -3.65
N PRO A 132 -3.50 -9.40 -3.47
CA PRO A 132 -2.42 -8.63 -4.09
C PRO A 132 -1.04 -9.14 -3.66
N VAL A 133 -0.14 -9.37 -4.63
CA VAL A 133 1.26 -9.72 -4.35
C VAL A 133 2.06 -8.44 -4.13
N THR A 134 2.55 -8.23 -2.91
CA THR A 134 3.39 -7.06 -2.58
C THR A 134 4.72 -7.11 -3.33
N LEU A 135 5.33 -5.95 -3.58
CA LEU A 135 6.63 -5.90 -4.27
C LEU A 135 7.71 -6.70 -3.52
N GLU A 136 7.69 -6.64 -2.19
CA GLU A 136 8.63 -7.34 -1.31
C GLU A 136 8.49 -8.87 -1.39
N LYS A 137 7.31 -9.38 -1.77
CA LYS A 137 7.10 -10.81 -2.01
C LYS A 137 7.41 -11.20 -3.45
N ALA A 138 7.20 -10.29 -4.40
CA ALA A 138 7.39 -10.53 -5.82
C ALA A 138 8.86 -10.52 -6.25
N PHE A 139 9.70 -9.72 -5.60
CA PHE A 139 11.11 -9.58 -5.94
C PHE A 139 12.03 -10.31 -4.96
N PRO A 140 13.14 -10.89 -5.44
CA PRO A 140 14.08 -11.63 -4.60
C PRO A 140 14.92 -10.73 -3.68
N ASP A 141 15.07 -9.45 -4.01
CA ASP A 141 15.90 -8.50 -3.28
C ASP A 141 15.29 -7.10 -3.21
N GLY A 142 15.67 -6.34 -2.19
CA GLY A 142 15.16 -4.99 -1.96
C GLY A 142 15.65 -3.93 -2.95
N GLU A 143 16.76 -4.17 -3.65
CA GLU A 143 17.26 -3.23 -4.67
C GLU A 143 16.41 -3.28 -5.95
N LEU A 144 15.86 -4.44 -6.30
CA LEU A 144 14.84 -4.57 -7.35
C LEU A 144 13.54 -3.87 -6.98
N VAL A 145 13.08 -4.00 -5.73
CA VAL A 145 11.91 -3.24 -5.25
C VAL A 145 12.15 -1.73 -5.40
N LYS A 146 13.33 -1.25 -5.00
CA LYS A 146 13.72 0.16 -5.20
C LYS A 146 13.74 0.52 -6.68
N GLN A 147 14.28 -0.34 -7.55
CA GLN A 147 14.33 -0.07 -8.98
C GLN A 147 12.94 -0.01 -9.60
N TYR A 148 12.05 -0.92 -9.20
CA TYR A 148 10.65 -0.87 -9.62
C TYR A 148 9.99 0.46 -9.23
N ARG A 149 10.22 0.94 -8.00
CA ARG A 149 9.72 2.24 -7.53
C ARG A 149 10.37 3.44 -8.21
N VAL A 150 11.61 3.32 -8.69
CA VAL A 150 12.24 4.35 -9.54
C VAL A 150 11.58 4.37 -10.92
N LYS A 151 11.35 3.20 -11.53
CA LYS A 151 10.78 3.08 -12.88
C LYS A 151 9.31 3.48 -12.94
N TYR A 152 8.50 2.96 -12.02
CA TYR A 152 7.05 3.14 -12.04
C TYR A 152 6.55 4.17 -11.03
N GLY A 153 7.26 4.41 -9.94
CA GLY A 153 6.95 5.45 -8.94
C GLY A 153 6.94 4.96 -7.50
N ALA A 154 7.18 5.88 -6.57
CA ALA A 154 7.40 5.56 -5.16
C ALA A 154 6.16 5.00 -4.43
N ASP A 155 4.96 5.30 -4.92
CA ASP A 155 3.67 4.81 -4.39
C ASP A 155 3.31 3.38 -4.84
N CYS A 156 4.19 2.71 -5.60
CA CYS A 156 3.99 1.31 -5.95
C CYS A 156 4.06 0.39 -4.73
N LYS A 157 2.99 -0.39 -4.52
CA LYS A 157 2.76 -1.30 -3.38
C LYS A 157 2.72 -2.78 -3.78
N CYS A 158 2.20 -3.09 -4.96
CA CYS A 158 2.00 -4.46 -5.41
C CYS A 158 2.33 -4.62 -6.89
N MET A 159 2.43 -5.87 -7.32
CA MET A 159 2.54 -6.21 -8.74
C MET A 159 1.25 -5.85 -9.47
N PHE A 160 1.40 -5.45 -10.73
CA PHE A 160 0.29 -5.39 -11.65
C PHE A 160 -0.31 -6.79 -11.83
N LYS A 161 -1.63 -6.87 -11.85
CA LYS A 161 -2.34 -8.11 -12.14
C LYS A 161 -3.64 -7.81 -12.85
N GLN A 162 -3.86 -8.45 -13.99
CA GLN A 162 -5.16 -8.53 -14.65
C GLN A 162 -5.87 -9.81 -14.22
N GLU A 163 -7.17 -9.73 -13.96
CA GLU A 163 -8.00 -10.84 -13.52
C GLU A 163 -9.47 -10.53 -13.83
N GLN A 164 -10.15 -11.44 -14.52
CA GLN A 164 -11.52 -11.20 -15.03
C GLN A 164 -11.57 -9.93 -15.92
N ASP A 165 -12.59 -9.09 -15.75
CA ASP A 165 -12.75 -7.78 -16.39
C ASP A 165 -12.10 -6.63 -15.58
N LEU A 166 -11.23 -6.97 -14.63
CA LEU A 166 -10.53 -6.02 -13.77
C LEU A 166 -9.02 -6.10 -13.96
N TRP A 167 -8.35 -5.02 -13.56
CA TRP A 167 -6.92 -5.01 -13.34
C TRP A 167 -6.55 -4.18 -12.12
N ARG A 168 -5.55 -4.67 -11.39
CA ARG A 168 -4.97 -4.01 -10.23
C ARG A 168 -3.73 -3.26 -10.64
N CYS A 169 -3.74 -1.96 -10.42
CA CYS A 169 -2.58 -1.11 -10.64
C CYS A 169 -1.49 -1.40 -9.60
N ALA A 170 -0.24 -1.08 -9.93
CA ALA A 170 0.88 -1.18 -9.00
C ALA A 170 0.71 -0.32 -7.73
N CYS A 171 -0.12 0.72 -7.73
CA CYS A 171 -0.46 1.50 -6.53
C CYS A 171 -1.44 0.78 -5.57
N GLY A 172 -2.00 -0.37 -6.00
CA GLY A 172 -2.90 -1.23 -5.24
C GLY A 172 -4.38 -1.12 -5.60
N VAL A 173 -4.76 -0.10 -6.38
CA VAL A 173 -6.16 0.20 -6.69
C VAL A 173 -6.69 -0.63 -7.87
N LEU A 174 -7.96 -1.00 -7.81
CA LEU A 174 -8.69 -1.74 -8.84
C LEU A 174 -9.27 -0.80 -9.90
N ASN A 175 -9.19 -1.22 -11.15
CA ASN A 175 -9.75 -0.56 -12.31
C ASN A 175 -10.41 -1.62 -13.20
N HIS A 176 -11.35 -1.19 -14.02
CA HIS A 176 -11.94 -2.03 -15.07
C HIS A 176 -11.02 -2.10 -16.28
N ASP A 177 -11.08 -3.20 -17.03
CA ASP A 177 -10.33 -3.41 -18.28
C ASP A 177 -10.59 -2.33 -19.35
N SER A 178 -11.78 -1.74 -19.35
CA SER A 178 -12.15 -0.57 -20.16
C SER A 178 -11.35 0.69 -19.81
N GLU A 179 -10.75 0.75 -18.61
CA GLU A 179 -9.92 1.86 -18.16
C GLU A 179 -8.47 1.68 -18.63
N LYS A 180 -8.02 2.50 -19.58
CA LYS A 180 -6.64 2.48 -20.08
C LYS A 180 -5.60 2.87 -19.01
N ASN A 181 -5.96 3.82 -18.15
CA ASN A 181 -5.11 4.39 -17.12
C ASN A 181 -5.74 4.17 -15.75
N CYS A 182 -4.90 4.03 -14.72
CA CYS A 182 -5.41 3.87 -13.36
C CYS A 182 -6.11 5.16 -12.94
N HIS A 183 -7.37 5.07 -12.52
CA HIS A 183 -8.13 6.26 -12.12
C HIS A 183 -7.46 7.06 -10.99
N LYS A 184 -6.62 6.40 -10.16
CA LYS A 184 -5.92 7.04 -9.04
C LYS A 184 -4.55 7.63 -9.39
N CYS A 185 -3.65 6.83 -9.94
CA CYS A 185 -2.25 7.26 -10.18
C CYS A 185 -1.93 7.49 -11.66
N GLN A 186 -2.91 7.35 -12.54
CA GLN A 186 -2.84 7.64 -13.98
C GLN A 186 -1.83 6.80 -14.78
N ARG A 187 -1.21 5.78 -14.17
CA ARG A 187 -0.36 4.82 -14.88
C ARG A 187 -1.17 4.00 -15.87
N GLU A 188 -0.64 3.85 -17.07
CA GLU A 188 -1.24 3.02 -18.11
C GLU A 188 -1.12 1.52 -17.76
N ALA A 189 -2.22 0.78 -17.94
CA ALA A 189 -2.25 -0.66 -17.69
C ALA A 189 -1.23 -1.41 -18.56
N ALA A 190 -1.14 -1.07 -19.85
CA ALA A 190 -0.22 -1.70 -20.79
C ALA A 190 1.26 -1.53 -20.39
N ALA A 191 1.65 -0.35 -19.91
CA ALA A 191 3.02 -0.08 -19.46
C ALA A 191 3.40 -0.88 -18.21
N LEU A 192 2.43 -1.15 -17.33
CA LEU A 192 2.61 -1.99 -16.15
C LEU A 192 2.64 -3.48 -16.51
N ALA A 193 1.80 -3.90 -17.45
CA ALA A 193 1.74 -5.27 -17.95
C ALA A 193 3.02 -5.66 -18.71
N ALA A 194 3.65 -4.70 -19.39
CA ALA A 194 4.88 -4.88 -20.17
C ALA A 194 6.17 -4.91 -19.31
N LEU A 195 6.07 -5.21 -18.01
CA LEU A 195 7.24 -5.31 -17.14
C LEU A 195 8.24 -6.35 -17.68
N ASN A 196 9.43 -5.89 -18.07
CA ASN A 196 10.55 -6.75 -18.40
C ASN A 196 11.50 -6.89 -17.19
N MET A 197 11.58 -8.11 -16.66
CA MET A 197 12.39 -8.41 -15.48
C MET A 197 13.89 -8.27 -15.71
N ASP A 198 14.39 -8.57 -16.91
CA ASP A 198 15.82 -8.51 -17.21
C ASP A 198 16.27 -7.08 -17.49
N GLU A 199 15.41 -6.28 -18.12
CA GLU A 199 15.60 -4.83 -18.22
C GLU A 199 15.65 -4.19 -16.83
N LEU A 200 14.72 -4.54 -15.93
CA LEU A 200 14.70 -4.01 -14.57
C LEU A 200 15.97 -4.38 -13.77
N LYS A 201 16.49 -5.60 -13.92
CA LYS A 201 17.78 -6.01 -13.31
C LYS A 201 18.93 -5.21 -13.88
N THR A 202 18.96 -5.01 -15.20
CA THR A 202 20.01 -4.24 -15.87
C THR A 202 20.03 -2.80 -15.38
N GLU A 203 18.86 -2.15 -15.29
CA GLU A 203 18.74 -0.79 -14.75
C GLU A 203 19.16 -0.71 -13.28
N ARG A 204 18.80 -1.70 -12.45
CA ARG A 204 19.24 -1.79 -11.05
C ARG A 204 20.77 -1.83 -10.98
N ASP A 205 21.40 -2.69 -11.77
CA ASP A 205 22.85 -2.87 -11.75
C ASP A 205 23.58 -1.60 -12.21
N GLN A 206 23.06 -0.93 -13.24
CA GLN A 206 23.54 0.39 -13.67
C GLN A 206 23.41 1.45 -12.57
N ARG A 207 22.26 1.51 -11.88
CA ARG A 207 22.06 2.42 -10.75
C ARG A 207 23.08 2.17 -9.65
N LEU A 208 23.23 0.92 -9.23
CA LEU A 208 24.16 0.54 -8.16
C LEU A 208 25.61 0.86 -8.52
N ALA A 209 26.03 0.59 -9.76
CA ALA A 209 27.37 0.96 -10.22
C ALA A 209 27.59 2.48 -10.19
N ALA A 210 26.60 3.26 -10.61
CA ALA A 210 26.66 4.73 -10.57
C ALA A 210 26.71 5.28 -9.14
N GLU A 211 25.94 4.70 -8.22
CA GLU A 211 25.95 5.05 -6.79
C GLU A 211 27.29 4.73 -6.13
N GLN A 212 27.86 3.55 -6.41
CA GLN A 212 29.18 3.15 -5.92
C GLN A 212 30.27 4.09 -6.41
N LYS A 213 30.25 4.46 -7.70
CA LYS A 213 31.19 5.43 -8.28
C LYS A 213 31.09 6.79 -7.58
N LYS A 214 29.87 7.33 -7.43
CA LYS A 214 29.63 8.61 -6.73
C LYS A 214 30.07 8.54 -5.26
N ALA A 215 29.85 7.42 -4.57
CA ALA A 215 30.29 7.25 -3.19
C ALA A 215 31.82 7.21 -3.06
N ALA A 216 32.51 6.53 -3.98
CA ALA A 216 33.97 6.49 -4.03
C ALA A 216 34.56 7.88 -4.31
N GLU A 217 34.01 8.61 -5.28
CA GLU A 217 34.42 9.98 -5.59
C GLU A 217 34.22 10.94 -4.40
N LYS A 218 33.08 10.85 -3.70
CA LYS A 218 32.84 11.64 -2.49
C LYS A 218 33.84 11.30 -1.37
N LYS A 219 34.16 10.02 -1.16
CA LYS A 219 35.18 9.59 -0.19
C LYS A 219 36.58 10.07 -0.58
N ALA A 220 36.95 9.99 -1.85
CA ALA A 220 38.22 10.50 -2.36
C ALA A 220 38.33 12.04 -2.18
N ALA A 221 37.27 12.77 -2.51
CA ALA A 221 37.21 14.22 -2.31
C ALA A 221 37.31 14.60 -0.82
N ALA A 222 36.59 13.89 0.06
CA ALA A 222 36.63 14.12 1.50
C ALA A 222 38.03 13.84 2.09
N THR A 223 38.67 12.73 1.70
CA THR A 223 40.02 12.40 2.14
C THR A 223 41.07 13.38 1.61
N ALA A 224 40.94 13.84 0.36
CA ALA A 224 41.81 14.89 -0.20
C ALA A 224 41.66 16.22 0.55
N LYS A 225 40.42 16.64 0.85
CA LYS A 225 40.15 17.84 1.67
C LYS A 225 40.74 17.71 3.07
N ALA A 226 40.56 16.56 3.73
CA ALA A 226 41.14 16.29 5.05
C ALA A 226 42.68 16.32 5.05
N LYS A 227 43.33 15.74 4.03
CA LYS A 227 44.79 15.80 3.87
C LYS A 227 45.29 17.23 3.67
N LYS A 228 44.60 18.04 2.85
CA LYS A 228 44.93 19.47 2.67
C LYS A 228 44.77 20.26 3.98
N ALA A 229 43.68 20.06 4.72
CA ALA A 229 43.46 20.70 6.01
C ALA A 229 44.56 20.35 7.03
N LYS A 230 44.97 19.08 7.12
CA LYS A 230 46.09 18.66 7.99
C LYS A 230 47.42 19.32 7.60
N LYS A 231 47.71 19.47 6.29
CA LYS A 231 48.92 20.18 5.83
C LYS A 231 48.91 21.66 6.22
N ILE A 232 47.77 22.34 6.02
CA ILE A 232 47.62 23.76 6.40
C ILE A 232 47.80 23.93 7.91
N ALA A 233 47.16 23.10 8.74
CA ALA A 233 47.29 23.16 10.20
C ALA A 233 48.75 23.00 10.67
N LYS A 234 49.52 22.07 10.08
CA LYS A 234 50.95 21.90 10.40
C LYS A 234 51.78 23.15 10.06
N ILE A 235 51.51 23.79 8.91
CA ILE A 235 52.21 25.02 8.51
C ILE A 235 51.88 26.16 9.47
N VAL A 236 50.61 26.34 9.83
CA VAL A 236 50.17 27.40 10.75
C VAL A 236 50.82 27.24 12.13
N VAL A 237 50.88 26.03 12.68
CA VAL A 237 51.57 25.76 13.96
C VAL A 237 53.06 26.11 13.87
N ALA A 238 53.74 25.70 12.79
CA ALA A 238 55.16 26.01 12.62
C ALA A 238 55.42 27.52 12.51
N VAL A 239 54.59 28.25 11.78
CA VAL A 239 54.73 29.71 11.59
C VAL A 239 54.47 30.50 12.88
N ILE A 240 53.55 30.06 13.74
CA ILE A 240 53.27 30.74 15.01
C ILE A 240 54.35 30.46 16.06
N PHE A 241 54.79 29.20 16.18
CA PHE A 241 55.74 28.83 17.23
C PHE A 241 57.21 29.19 16.91
N ALA A 242 57.62 29.21 15.64
CA ALA A 242 58.99 29.54 15.27
C ALA A 242 59.46 30.94 15.73
N PRO A 243 58.72 32.04 15.53
CA PRO A 243 59.12 33.36 16.01
C PRO A 243 59.10 33.48 17.54
N LEU A 244 58.20 32.76 18.24
CA LEU A 244 58.17 32.75 19.71
C LEU A 244 59.42 32.07 20.29
N VAL A 245 59.87 30.96 19.68
CA VAL A 245 61.11 30.29 20.09
C VAL A 245 62.32 31.17 19.79
N LEU A 246 62.37 31.81 18.62
CA LEU A 246 63.43 32.75 18.26
C LEU A 246 63.48 33.96 19.21
N PHE A 247 62.32 34.51 19.57
CA PHE A 247 62.23 35.60 20.53
C PHE A 247 62.71 35.17 21.92
N GLY A 248 62.29 33.98 22.38
CA GLY A 248 62.77 33.41 23.64
C GLY A 248 64.29 33.20 23.66
N LEU A 249 64.87 32.71 22.56
CA LEU A 249 66.32 32.53 22.43
C LEU A 249 67.07 33.87 22.38
N LEU A 250 66.53 34.88 21.70
CA LEU A 250 67.10 36.23 21.67
C LEU A 250 67.09 36.88 23.07
N VAL A 251 65.97 36.78 23.78
CA VAL A 251 65.86 37.28 25.17
C VAL A 251 66.84 36.54 26.07
N PHE A 252 66.92 35.22 25.96
CA PHE A 252 67.86 34.41 26.74
C PHE A 252 69.32 34.80 26.47
N TRP A 253 69.70 34.97 25.21
CA TRP A 253 71.04 35.42 24.85
C TRP A 253 71.33 36.84 25.36
N TYR A 254 70.38 37.76 25.24
CA TYR A 254 70.51 39.13 25.74
C TYR A 254 70.75 39.17 27.25
N VAL A 255 70.01 38.35 28.01
CA VAL A 255 70.20 38.23 29.47
C VAL A 255 71.57 37.65 29.82
N LEU A 256 72.02 36.60 29.12
CA LEU A 256 73.34 36.00 29.33
C LEU A 256 74.49 36.98 29.02
N ALA A 257 74.40 37.73 27.93
CA ALA A 257 75.40 38.73 27.58
C ALA A 257 75.49 39.86 28.62
N SER A 258 74.37 40.19 29.28
CA SER A 258 74.30 41.24 30.31
C SER A 258 74.87 40.82 31.67
N ILE A 259 75.11 39.52 31.89
CA ILE A 259 75.64 38.97 33.16
C ILE A 259 77.17 38.78 33.10
N VAL A 260 77.73 38.68 31.89
CA VAL A 260 79.16 38.32 31.68
C VAL A 260 80.02 39.53 31.24
N GLY A 261 79.41 40.68 30.94
CA GLY A 261 80.10 41.95 30.68
C GLY A 261 80.06 42.89 31.88
#